data_AF-A0A8J2PWV2-F1
#
_entry.id   AF-A0A8J2PWV2-F1
#
_cell.length_a   1.000
_cell.length_b   1.000
_cell.length_c   1.000
_cell.angle_alpha   90.00
_cell.angle_beta   90.00
_cell.angle_gamma   90.00
#
_symmetry.space_group_name_H-M   'P 1'
#
loop_
_entity.id
_entity.type
_entity.pdbx_description
1 polymer ?
#
loop_
_entity_poly.entity_id
_entity_poly.type
_entity_poly.pdbx_seq_one_letter_code
_entity_poly.pdbx_strand_id
1 'polypeptide(L)'
;MVRVQSFRHFYLKHELRLCRRAINHCNFPFIISRIENQFLKPCYIMYKSLLLILILGLVSENLGQSGGGICSWYGAEGEIPPGWPTACGNGFDRFAMAAAHPNLPCGTRIRVTNRSNGKSVIVEINDRGPFVPGRVVDLTFGAFGLVENHDKGLMECDYDVVRPNSID
;
A
#
# COMPACT_ATOMS: atom_id res chain seq x y z
N MET A 1 24.81 -2.91 -37.22
CA MET A 1 24.30 -1.93 -36.24
C MET A 1 23.45 -0.91 -37.01
N VAL A 2 22.15 -1.18 -37.17
CA VAL A 2 21.22 -0.29 -37.91
C VAL A 2 20.30 0.36 -36.89
N ARG A 3 20.42 1.69 -36.80
CA ARG A 3 19.68 2.57 -35.88
C ARG A 3 18.53 3.18 -36.69
N VAL A 4 17.29 2.85 -36.34
CA VAL A 4 16.09 3.42 -36.97
C VAL A 4 15.70 4.68 -36.18
N GLN A 5 15.79 5.85 -36.81
CA GLN A 5 15.15 7.08 -36.35
C GLN A 5 14.41 7.75 -37.52
N SER A 6 13.19 8.21 -37.20
CA SER A 6 12.43 9.27 -37.87
C SER A 6 11.74 8.95 -39.21
N PHE A 7 10.55 8.35 -39.12
CA PHE A 7 9.54 8.37 -40.17
C PHE A 7 8.54 9.50 -39.87
N ARG A 8 8.87 10.73 -40.27
CA ARG A 8 7.91 11.85 -40.24
C ARG A 8 8.25 12.90 -41.29
N HIS A 9 8.40 12.50 -42.55
CA HIS A 9 8.42 13.46 -43.66
C HIS A 9 8.22 12.80 -45.03
N PHE A 10 7.03 12.29 -45.30
CA PHE A 10 6.60 12.06 -46.68
C PHE A 10 5.08 11.92 -46.70
N TYR A 11 4.43 12.54 -47.68
CA TYR A 11 2.98 12.71 -47.89
C TYR A 11 2.35 14.02 -47.40
N LEU A 12 1.70 14.67 -48.37
CA LEU A 12 0.93 15.92 -48.34
C LEU A 12 1.72 17.23 -48.43
N LYS A 13 2.46 17.38 -49.53
CA LYS A 13 2.87 18.71 -50.01
C LYS A 13 2.71 18.85 -51.52
N HIS A 14 1.54 18.50 -52.09
CA HIS A 14 1.26 18.83 -53.51
C HIS A 14 -0.19 19.13 -53.91
N GLU A 15 -1.12 19.34 -52.96
CA GLU A 15 -2.54 19.65 -53.24
C GLU A 15 -3.02 20.94 -52.51
N LEU A 16 -2.12 21.92 -52.31
CA LEU A 16 -2.45 23.19 -51.62
C LEU A 16 -2.27 24.44 -52.49
N ARG A 17 -2.53 24.34 -53.80
CA ARG A 17 -2.63 25.52 -54.67
C ARG A 17 -3.98 25.72 -55.35
N LEU A 18 -4.87 24.72 -55.35
CA LEU A 18 -6.21 24.86 -55.93
C LEU A 18 -7.32 25.09 -54.89
N CYS A 19 -7.15 24.68 -53.63
CA CYS A 19 -8.14 24.97 -52.57
C CYS A 19 -8.10 26.41 -52.02
N ARG A 20 -7.13 27.25 -52.38
CA ARG A 20 -7.05 28.64 -51.86
C ARG A 20 -8.00 29.63 -52.53
N ARG A 21 -8.63 29.26 -53.65
CA ARG A 21 -9.64 30.09 -54.33
C ARG A 21 -11.08 29.82 -53.91
N ALA A 22 -11.36 28.73 -53.20
CA ALA A 22 -12.70 28.39 -52.71
C ALA A 22 -12.99 28.84 -51.26
N ILE A 23 -12.02 29.44 -50.57
CA ILE A 23 -12.14 29.77 -49.13
C ILE A 23 -12.73 31.19 -48.90
N ASN A 24 -12.82 32.04 -49.93
CA ASN A 24 -13.23 33.44 -49.74
C ASN A 24 -14.75 33.68 -49.73
N HIS A 25 -15.59 32.64 -49.81
CA HIS A 25 -17.06 32.79 -49.82
C HIS A 25 -17.82 31.94 -48.81
N CYS A 26 -17.14 31.22 -47.92
CA CYS A 26 -17.81 30.49 -46.84
C CYS A 26 -17.47 31.14 -45.50
N ASN A 27 -18.51 31.42 -44.72
CA ASN A 27 -18.46 31.94 -43.37
C ASN A 27 -17.80 30.90 -42.43
N PHE A 28 -16.48 30.78 -42.52
CA PHE A 28 -15.65 29.71 -41.96
C PHE A 28 -15.43 29.75 -40.43
N PRO A 29 -15.50 30.89 -39.70
CA PRO A 29 -15.22 30.88 -38.27
C PRO A 29 -16.31 30.19 -37.42
N PHE A 30 -17.52 30.03 -37.96
CA PHE A 30 -18.65 29.40 -37.24
C PHE A 30 -18.63 27.87 -37.27
N ILE A 31 -18.05 27.26 -38.31
CA ILE A 31 -18.02 25.80 -38.46
C ILE A 31 -16.86 25.19 -37.65
N ILE A 32 -15.69 25.84 -37.62
CA ILE A 32 -14.54 25.39 -36.83
C ILE A 32 -14.83 25.44 -35.33
N SER A 33 -15.42 26.53 -34.84
CA SER A 33 -15.79 26.67 -33.42
C SER A 33 -16.86 25.66 -32.99
N ARG A 34 -17.70 25.17 -33.90
CA ARG A 34 -18.70 24.14 -33.62
C ARG A 34 -18.09 22.73 -33.55
N ILE A 35 -17.15 22.40 -34.43
CA ILE A 35 -16.43 21.11 -34.43
C ILE A 35 -15.53 20.96 -33.19
N GLU A 36 -14.83 22.04 -32.79
CA GLU A 36 -14.02 22.06 -31.56
C GLU A 36 -14.87 21.85 -30.30
N ASN A 37 -16.06 22.46 -30.24
CA ASN A 37 -16.95 22.36 -29.08
C ASN A 37 -17.72 21.03 -29.02
N GLN A 38 -18.13 20.44 -30.15
CA GLN A 38 -18.96 19.22 -30.14
C GLN A 38 -18.16 17.92 -30.02
N PHE A 39 -16.90 17.86 -30.49
CA PHE A 39 -16.17 16.59 -30.55
C PHE A 39 -14.84 16.59 -29.78
N LEU A 40 -14.08 17.69 -29.80
CA LEU A 40 -12.75 17.72 -29.16
C LEU A 40 -12.82 17.95 -27.65
N LYS A 41 -13.71 18.83 -27.17
CA LYS A 41 -13.89 19.10 -25.73
C LYS A 41 -14.39 17.89 -24.91
N PRO A 42 -15.40 17.11 -25.32
CA PRO A 42 -15.85 15.95 -24.54
C PRO A 42 -14.79 14.85 -24.49
N CYS A 43 -14.09 14.56 -25.60
CA CYS A 43 -12.95 13.64 -25.60
C CYS A 43 -11.79 14.14 -24.72
N TYR A 44 -11.55 15.46 -24.69
CA TYR A 44 -10.54 16.10 -23.85
C TYR A 44 -10.85 15.96 -22.36
N ILE A 45 -12.12 16.14 -21.99
CA ILE A 45 -12.60 15.96 -20.62
C ILE A 45 -12.51 14.49 -20.22
N MET A 46 -12.90 13.55 -21.10
CA MET A 46 -12.81 12.12 -20.83
C MET A 46 -11.37 11.66 -20.57
N TYR A 47 -10.41 12.05 -21.44
CA TYR A 47 -9.03 11.63 -21.20
C TYR A 47 -8.42 12.30 -19.97
N LYS A 48 -8.76 13.57 -19.67
CA LYS A 48 -8.29 14.25 -18.45
C LYS A 48 -8.81 13.57 -17.18
N SER A 49 -10.08 13.17 -17.19
CA SER A 49 -10.68 12.43 -16.08
C SER A 49 -10.04 11.06 -15.91
N LEU A 50 -9.77 10.33 -17.00
CA LEU A 50 -9.03 9.06 -16.93
C LEU A 50 -7.60 9.25 -16.41
N LEU A 51 -6.90 10.28 -16.88
CA LEU A 51 -5.55 10.60 -16.45
C LEU A 51 -5.52 10.99 -14.96
N LEU A 52 -6.52 11.73 -14.48
CA LEU A 52 -6.65 12.10 -13.08
C LEU A 52 -6.93 10.89 -12.18
N ILE A 53 -7.78 9.95 -12.62
CA ILE A 53 -8.05 8.70 -11.91
C ILE A 53 -6.78 7.83 -11.85
N LEU A 54 -6.00 7.77 -12.93
CA LEU A 54 -4.72 7.07 -12.97
C LEU A 54 -3.70 7.69 -12.01
N ILE A 55 -3.62 9.03 -11.96
CA ILE A 55 -2.73 9.76 -11.05
C ILE A 55 -3.18 9.60 -9.59
N LEU A 56 -4.48 9.60 -9.30
CA LEU A 56 -5.01 9.38 -7.94
C LEU A 56 -4.77 7.94 -7.46
N GLY A 57 -4.85 6.94 -8.35
CA GLY A 57 -4.53 5.55 -8.02
C GLY A 57 -3.07 5.35 -7.59
N LEU A 58 -2.13 6.16 -8.10
CA LEU A 58 -0.72 6.10 -7.73
C LEU A 58 -0.39 6.72 -6.36
N VAL A 59 -1.33 7.43 -5.72
CA VAL A 59 -1.09 8.13 -4.44
C VAL A 59 -1.47 7.26 -3.22
N SER A 60 -2.05 6.08 -3.41
CA SER A 60 -2.68 5.29 -2.35
C SER A 60 -1.77 4.29 -1.60
N GLU A 61 -0.47 4.58 -1.43
CA GLU A 61 0.48 3.59 -0.87
C GLU A 61 1.16 3.93 0.47
N ASN A 62 0.77 4.96 1.22
CA ASN A 62 1.57 5.38 2.39
C ASN A 62 0.81 5.77 3.67
N LEU A 63 -0.31 5.10 3.98
CA LEU A 63 -0.81 5.13 5.36
C LEU A 63 -0.23 3.93 6.09
N GLY A 64 0.72 4.18 7.00
CA GLY A 64 1.22 3.15 7.89
C GLY A 64 0.05 2.52 8.64
N GLN A 65 -0.11 1.20 8.51
CA GLN A 65 -1.16 0.50 9.23
C GLN A 65 -0.86 0.58 10.73
N SER A 66 -1.86 0.98 11.49
CA SER A 66 -1.81 1.05 12.95
C SER A 66 -3.16 0.59 13.50
N GLY A 67 -3.15 0.15 14.75
CA GLY A 67 -4.35 -0.31 15.43
C GLY A 67 -4.12 -0.38 16.93
N GLY A 68 -5.19 -0.67 17.67
CA GLY A 68 -5.13 -0.78 19.11
C GLY A 68 -6.23 -1.68 19.65
N GLY A 69 -5.98 -2.27 20.83
CA GLY A 69 -6.88 -3.22 21.46
C GLY A 69 -6.18 -4.00 22.55
N ILE A 70 -6.61 -5.25 22.75
CA ILE A 70 -6.00 -6.13 23.76
C ILE A 70 -4.85 -6.90 23.13
N CYS A 71 -3.67 -6.83 23.72
CA CYS A 71 -2.56 -7.72 23.44
C CYS A 71 -2.52 -8.85 24.46
N SER A 72 -2.09 -10.03 24.02
CA SER A 72 -1.79 -11.15 24.90
C SER A 72 -0.45 -11.78 24.54
N TRP A 73 -0.15 -12.94 25.12
CA TRP A 73 1.04 -13.70 24.77
C TRP A 73 0.77 -15.20 24.66
N TYR A 74 1.66 -15.88 23.94
CA TYR A 74 1.63 -17.33 23.74
C TYR A 74 3.04 -17.93 23.85
N GLY A 75 3.13 -19.25 23.97
CA GLY A 75 4.41 -19.94 24.08
C GLY A 75 4.88 -20.12 25.52
N ALA A 76 3.96 -20.45 26.42
CA ALA A 76 4.32 -20.92 27.75
C ALA A 76 5.22 -22.16 27.65
N GLU A 77 6.00 -22.42 28.69
CA GLU A 77 6.90 -23.58 28.70
C GLU A 77 6.10 -24.87 28.48
N GLY A 78 6.48 -25.63 27.45
CA GLY A 78 5.80 -26.87 27.05
C GLY A 78 4.51 -26.70 26.25
N GLU A 79 4.01 -25.47 26.00
CA GLU A 79 2.80 -25.22 25.21
C GLU A 79 3.00 -25.58 23.73
N ILE A 80 4.12 -25.11 23.17
CA ILE A 80 4.49 -25.33 21.76
C ILE A 80 5.94 -25.80 21.72
N PRO A 81 6.26 -26.96 21.12
CA PRO A 81 7.63 -27.44 21.05
C PRO A 81 8.51 -26.54 20.17
N PRO A 82 9.77 -26.27 20.54
CA PRO A 82 10.68 -25.47 19.72
C PRO A 82 10.82 -26.00 18.29
N GLY A 83 10.80 -25.10 17.31
CA GLY A 83 10.90 -25.44 15.89
C GLY A 83 9.61 -25.93 15.24
N TRP A 84 8.48 -25.98 15.97
CA TRP A 84 7.18 -26.27 15.36
C TRP A 84 6.82 -25.22 14.29
N PRO A 85 6.19 -25.63 13.17
CA PRO A 85 5.88 -24.70 12.09
C PRO A 85 4.81 -23.68 12.54
N THR A 86 5.13 -22.40 12.39
CA THR A 86 4.17 -21.29 12.49
C THR A 86 3.37 -21.14 11.19
N ALA A 87 2.28 -20.36 11.20
CA ALA A 87 1.49 -20.12 9.99
C ALA A 87 2.26 -19.38 8.88
N CYS A 88 3.34 -18.68 9.20
CA CYS A 88 4.22 -18.06 8.22
C CYS A 88 5.38 -18.96 7.75
N GLY A 89 5.46 -20.21 8.23
CA GLY A 89 6.46 -21.20 7.80
C GLY A 89 7.79 -21.17 8.56
N ASN A 90 7.97 -20.23 9.49
CA ASN A 90 9.14 -20.18 10.37
C ASN A 90 8.98 -21.17 11.52
N GLY A 91 10.08 -21.69 12.06
CA GLY A 91 10.06 -22.49 13.29
C GLY A 91 9.71 -21.62 14.50
N PHE A 92 8.86 -22.14 15.39
CA PHE A 92 8.45 -21.47 16.61
C PHE A 92 9.63 -21.37 17.60
N ASP A 93 9.86 -20.15 18.10
CA ASP A 93 10.76 -19.87 19.21
C ASP A 93 10.04 -18.92 20.18
N ARG A 94 9.84 -19.39 21.42
CA ARG A 94 9.14 -18.64 22.46
C ARG A 94 9.87 -17.36 22.88
N PHE A 95 11.17 -17.24 22.63
CA PHE A 95 11.96 -16.07 22.99
C PHE A 95 12.24 -15.13 21.82
N ALA A 96 11.79 -15.48 20.60
CA ALA A 96 11.95 -14.64 19.42
C ALA A 96 11.18 -13.32 19.56
N MET A 97 11.67 -12.25 18.93
CA MET A 97 10.94 -10.97 18.80
C MET A 97 9.89 -11.10 17.71
N ALA A 98 8.81 -11.82 18.03
CA ALA A 98 7.79 -12.18 17.07
C ALA A 98 6.37 -12.09 17.66
N ALA A 99 5.38 -12.10 16.77
CA ALA A 99 3.97 -12.03 17.15
C ALA A 99 3.03 -12.67 16.11
N ALA A 100 1.85 -13.04 16.57
CA ALA A 100 0.72 -13.40 15.73
C ALA A 100 -0.18 -12.18 15.46
N HIS A 101 -0.59 -12.00 14.21
CA HIS A 101 -1.62 -11.02 13.83
C HIS A 101 -2.62 -11.63 12.83
N PRO A 102 -3.93 -11.25 12.85
CA PRO A 102 -4.93 -11.88 12.00
C PRO A 102 -4.69 -11.67 10.50
N ASN A 103 -4.33 -10.44 10.12
CA ASN A 103 -4.33 -10.00 8.72
C ASN A 103 -3.04 -9.37 8.22
N LEU A 104 -2.04 -9.14 9.09
CA LEU A 104 -0.81 -8.48 8.66
C LEU A 104 0.03 -9.47 7.86
N PRO A 105 0.67 -9.05 6.76
CA PRO A 105 1.56 -9.92 6.00
C PRO A 105 2.66 -10.51 6.89
N CYS A 106 3.03 -11.76 6.64
CA CYS A 106 4.19 -12.36 7.29
C CYS A 106 5.45 -11.55 7.01
N GLY A 107 6.34 -11.41 7.99
CA GLY A 107 7.54 -10.58 7.89
C GLY A 107 7.30 -9.09 8.13
N THR A 108 6.05 -8.66 8.32
CA THR A 108 5.76 -7.27 8.72
C THR A 108 6.36 -7.01 10.09
N ARG A 109 7.11 -5.91 10.23
CA ARG A 109 7.57 -5.45 11.55
C ARG A 109 6.58 -4.46 12.13
N ILE A 110 6.19 -4.69 13.38
CA ILE A 110 5.33 -3.77 14.12
C ILE A 110 6.02 -3.37 15.43
N ARG A 111 5.81 -2.12 15.84
CA ARG A 111 6.08 -1.67 17.21
C ARG A 111 4.80 -1.90 17.99
N VAL A 112 4.88 -2.64 19.08
CA VAL A 112 3.77 -2.83 20.03
C VAL A 112 4.07 -2.04 21.28
N THR A 113 3.16 -1.17 21.68
CA THR A 113 3.29 -0.28 22.84
C THR A 113 2.24 -0.63 23.88
N ASN A 114 2.67 -0.91 25.11
CA ASN A 114 1.77 -1.11 26.25
C ASN A 114 1.25 0.25 26.73
N ARG A 115 -0.07 0.46 26.69
CA ARG A 115 -0.69 1.74 27.07
C ARG A 115 -0.53 2.06 28.55
N SER A 116 -0.41 1.05 29.40
CA SER A 116 -0.38 1.23 30.85
C SER A 116 0.95 1.75 31.38
N ASN A 117 2.07 1.43 30.72
CA ASN A 117 3.41 1.78 31.19
C ASN A 117 4.28 2.48 30.12
N GLY A 118 3.80 2.60 28.88
CA GLY A 118 4.51 3.26 27.78
C GLY A 118 5.69 2.47 27.20
N LYS A 119 5.95 1.25 27.68
CA LYS A 119 7.01 0.40 27.12
C LYS A 119 6.60 -0.11 25.76
N SER A 120 7.57 -0.28 24.87
CA SER A 120 7.34 -0.83 23.54
C SER A 120 8.39 -1.86 23.13
N VAL A 121 8.00 -2.73 22.20
CA VAL A 121 8.86 -3.74 21.59
C VAL A 121 8.58 -3.81 20.10
N ILE A 122 9.63 -3.98 19.29
CA ILE A 122 9.49 -4.23 17.86
C ILE A 122 9.53 -5.73 17.63
N VAL A 123 8.52 -6.25 16.94
CA VAL A 123 8.35 -7.67 16.64
C VAL A 123 8.04 -7.89 15.18
N GLU A 124 8.40 -9.07 14.67
CA GLU A 124 8.04 -9.54 13.34
C GLU A 124 6.78 -10.41 13.38
N ILE A 125 5.85 -10.17 12.47
CA ILE A 125 4.68 -11.04 12.31
C ILE A 125 5.12 -12.35 11.67
N ASN A 126 5.14 -13.42 12.46
CA ASN A 126 5.52 -14.76 12.01
C ASN A 126 4.39 -15.79 12.21
N ASP A 127 3.24 -15.40 12.73
CA ASP A 127 2.13 -16.32 12.94
C ASP A 127 0.74 -15.68 12.70
N ARG A 128 -0.33 -16.48 12.86
CA ARG A 128 -1.73 -16.06 12.67
C ARG A 128 -2.55 -16.19 13.94
N GLY A 129 -3.54 -15.30 14.06
CA GLY A 129 -4.31 -15.07 15.29
C GLY A 129 -3.99 -13.70 15.88
N PRO A 130 -4.52 -13.31 17.03
CA PRO A 130 -5.55 -13.99 17.81
C PRO A 130 -6.89 -14.07 17.08
N PHE A 131 -7.58 -15.21 17.21
CA PHE A 131 -8.96 -15.39 16.70
C PHE A 131 -10.04 -15.10 17.75
N VAL A 132 -9.64 -14.51 18.89
CA VAL A 132 -10.56 -14.12 19.96
C VAL A 132 -10.96 -12.66 19.78
N PRO A 133 -12.27 -12.35 19.78
CA PRO A 133 -12.74 -10.98 19.64
C PRO A 133 -12.10 -10.03 20.65
N GLY A 134 -11.66 -8.86 20.18
CA GLY A 134 -11.06 -7.81 21.01
C GLY A 134 -9.55 -7.93 21.20
N ARG A 135 -8.93 -9.08 20.91
CA ARG A 135 -7.47 -9.19 20.86
C ARG A 135 -6.94 -8.83 19.49
N VAL A 136 -5.85 -8.06 19.45
CA VAL A 136 -5.27 -7.54 18.22
C VAL A 136 -3.91 -8.14 17.89
N VAL A 137 -3.11 -8.48 18.89
CA VAL A 137 -1.76 -9.05 18.73
C VAL A 137 -1.50 -10.05 19.85
N ASP A 138 -0.96 -11.22 19.51
CA ASP A 138 -0.42 -12.17 20.50
C ASP A 138 1.11 -12.20 20.38
N LEU A 139 1.81 -11.72 21.40
CA LEU A 139 3.27 -11.69 21.45
C LEU A 139 3.83 -13.05 21.86
N THR A 140 5.05 -13.37 21.43
CA THR A 140 5.79 -14.49 22.05
C THR A 140 6.08 -14.18 23.53
N PHE A 141 6.32 -15.24 24.32
CA PHE A 141 6.74 -15.11 25.72
C PHE A 141 7.90 -14.11 25.91
N GLY A 142 8.95 -14.19 25.07
CA GLY A 142 10.09 -13.28 25.14
C GLY A 142 9.70 -11.83 24.88
N ALA A 143 8.93 -11.56 23.82
CA ALA A 143 8.54 -10.21 23.46
C ALA A 143 7.60 -9.57 24.50
N PHE A 144 6.63 -10.32 25.01
CA PHE A 144 5.71 -9.82 26.04
C PHE A 144 6.45 -9.43 27.32
N GLY A 145 7.42 -10.25 27.75
CA GLY A 145 8.21 -10.00 28.96
C GLY A 145 9.01 -8.68 28.95
N LEU A 146 9.26 -8.10 27.77
CA LEU A 146 9.93 -6.80 27.65
C LEU A 146 8.98 -5.62 27.93
N VAL A 147 7.68 -5.79 27.69
CA VAL A 147 6.68 -4.74 27.81
C VAL A 147 5.74 -4.91 29.00
N GLU A 148 5.62 -6.11 29.56
CA GLU A 148 4.76 -6.42 30.70
C GLU A 148 5.14 -7.74 31.39
N ASN A 149 4.76 -7.91 32.66
CA ASN A 149 4.90 -9.19 33.36
C ASN A 149 3.88 -10.22 32.84
N HIS A 150 4.34 -11.44 32.53
CA HIS A 150 3.52 -12.57 32.07
C HIS A 150 2.31 -12.87 32.95
N ASP A 151 2.40 -12.66 34.26
CA ASP A 151 1.32 -12.86 35.24
C ASP A 151 0.07 -12.02 34.94
N LYS A 152 0.24 -10.88 34.24
CA LYS A 152 -0.88 -10.04 33.81
C LYS A 152 -1.72 -10.72 32.73
N GLY A 153 -1.10 -11.56 31.90
CA GLY A 153 -1.72 -12.29 30.78
C GLY A 153 -2.15 -11.42 29.59
N LEU A 154 -2.83 -10.31 29.88
CA LEU A 154 -3.40 -9.38 28.92
C LEU A 154 -2.95 -7.95 29.20
N MET A 155 -2.84 -7.13 28.17
CA MET A 155 -2.60 -5.70 28.30
C MET A 155 -3.33 -4.92 27.21
N GLU A 156 -3.74 -3.69 27.50
CA GLU A 156 -4.12 -2.78 26.42
C GLU A 156 -2.88 -2.27 25.70
N CYS A 157 -2.93 -2.29 24.37
CA CYS A 157 -1.80 -1.94 23.53
C CYS A 157 -2.22 -1.21 22.27
N ASP A 158 -1.26 -0.45 21.73
CA ASP A 158 -1.28 0.07 20.38
C ASP A 158 -0.18 -0.62 19.56
N TYR A 159 -0.39 -0.74 18.25
CA TYR A 159 0.66 -1.17 17.34
C TYR A 159 0.74 -0.28 16.10
N ASP A 160 1.96 -0.13 15.59
CA ASP A 160 2.26 0.62 14.37
C ASP A 160 3.21 -0.20 13.49
N VAL A 161 2.92 -0.27 12.18
CA VAL A 161 3.83 -0.88 11.20
C VAL A 161 5.09 -0.03 11.07
N VAL A 162 6.25 -0.65 11.36
CA VAL A 162 7.57 -0.03 11.32
C VAL A 162 8.10 -0.09 9.89
N ARG A 163 8.57 1.06 9.38
CA ARG A 163 9.16 1.12 8.05
C ARG A 163 10.57 0.50 8.06
N PRO A 164 10.99 -0.20 7.00
CA PRO A 164 12.31 -0.85 6.95
C PRO A 164 13.52 0.08 7.19
N ASN A 165 13.34 1.40 7.06
CA ASN A 165 14.41 2.40 7.14
C ASN A 165 14.29 3.34 8.35
N SER A 166 13.39 3.09 9.31
CA SER A 166 13.40 3.86 10.57
C SER A 166 14.47 3.27 11.49
N ILE A 167 15.57 4.02 11.66
CA ILE A 167 16.57 3.75 12.70
C ILE A 167 15.97 4.28 14.00
N ASP A 168 15.33 3.40 14.76
CA ASP A 168 14.81 3.68 16.11
C ASP A 168 15.49 2.75 17.13
#